data_AF-A0A2N5PWU4-F1
#
_entry.id   AF-A0A2N5PWU4-F1
#
_cell.length_a   1.000
_cell.length_b   1.000
_cell.length_c   1.000
_cell.angle_alpha   90.00
_cell.angle_beta   90.00
_cell.angle_gamma   90.00
#
_symmetry.space_group_name_H-M   'P 1'
#
loop_
_entity.id
_entity.type
_entity.pdbx_description
1 polymer ?
#
loop_
_entity_poly.entity_id
_entity_poly.type
_entity_poly.pdbx_seq_one_letter_code
_entity_poly.pdbx_strand_id
1 'polypeptide(L)'
;MRSNNDENLVVIANRDEIEDKVEFAKLLVKMCQDNSFQTIKFSTDFGYATSLDMRVYLWKDEVEGNDPIMTVEFKPIEWNQEYDIVNNPEMFELYVDGELIESE
;
A
#
# COMPACT_ATOMS: atom_id res chain seq x y z
N MET A 1 16.40 -0.55 18.76
CA MET A 1 15.44 -1.38 18.02
C MET A 1 14.90 -0.51 16.91
N ARG A 2 15.20 -0.84 15.63
CA ARG A 2 14.41 -0.30 14.54
C ARG A 2 13.04 -0.96 14.66
N SER A 3 12.01 -0.17 14.93
CA SER A 3 10.64 -0.63 14.76
C SER A 3 10.42 -0.88 13.28
N ASN A 4 9.68 -1.93 12.91
CA ASN A 4 9.20 -2.08 11.54
C ASN A 4 8.47 -0.78 11.15
N ASN A 5 8.83 -0.19 10.01
CA ASN A 5 8.20 1.01 9.49
C ASN A 5 6.94 0.61 8.71
N ASP A 6 5.94 0.15 9.45
CA ASP A 6 4.67 -0.31 8.91
C ASP A 6 3.76 0.90 8.66
N GLU A 7 3.52 1.21 7.38
CA GLU A 7 2.77 2.40 6.98
C GLU A 7 1.29 2.06 6.74
N ASN A 8 0.40 2.83 7.36
CA ASN A 8 -1.04 2.69 7.23
C ASN A 8 -1.62 3.91 6.50
N LEU A 9 -2.28 3.69 5.37
CA LEU A 9 -2.71 4.75 4.46
C LEU A 9 -4.22 4.68 4.23
N VAL A 10 -4.85 5.85 4.17
CA VAL A 10 -6.19 6.01 3.61
C VAL A 10 -6.03 6.66 2.24
N VAL A 11 -6.45 5.96 1.19
CA VAL A 11 -6.36 6.41 -0.20
C VAL A 11 -7.74 6.80 -0.68
N ILE A 12 -7.85 8.02 -1.23
CA ILE A 12 -9.08 8.50 -1.87
C ILE A 12 -8.83 8.45 -3.38
N ALA A 13 -9.53 7.56 -4.07
CA ALA A 13 -9.34 7.30 -5.50
C ALA A 13 -9.84 8.46 -6.38
N ASN A 14 -10.77 9.28 -5.87
CA ASN A 14 -11.41 10.41 -6.56
C ASN A 14 -11.99 10.02 -7.93
N ARG A 15 -12.74 8.91 -7.96
CA ARG A 15 -13.39 8.35 -9.15
C ARG A 15 -14.63 7.58 -8.74
N ASP A 16 -15.55 7.37 -9.67
CA ASP A 16 -16.82 6.69 -9.40
C ASP A 16 -16.69 5.18 -9.26
N GLU A 17 -15.68 4.56 -9.87
CA GLU A 17 -15.43 3.12 -9.77
C GLU A 17 -13.95 2.75 -9.96
N ILE A 18 -13.59 1.54 -9.52
CA ILE A 18 -12.29 0.91 -9.77
C ILE A 18 -12.57 -0.38 -10.54
N GLU A 19 -12.40 -0.35 -11.85
CA GLU A 19 -12.67 -1.49 -12.74
C GLU A 19 -11.72 -2.66 -12.47
N ASP A 20 -10.40 -2.39 -12.41
CA ASP A 20 -9.37 -3.36 -12.10
C ASP A 20 -8.69 -3.03 -10.76
N LYS A 21 -9.13 -3.74 -9.72
CA LYS A 21 -8.57 -3.61 -8.36
C LYS A 21 -7.09 -4.03 -8.30
N VAL A 22 -6.67 -5.02 -9.09
CA VAL A 22 -5.30 -5.54 -9.07
C VAL A 22 -4.36 -4.55 -9.72
N GLU A 23 -4.72 -4.02 -10.88
CA GLU A 23 -3.94 -2.97 -11.55
C GLU A 23 -3.85 -1.71 -10.68
N PHE A 24 -4.96 -1.33 -10.06
CA PHE A 24 -4.98 -0.18 -9.15
C PHE A 24 -4.11 -0.40 -7.90
N ALA A 25 -4.15 -1.60 -7.30
CA ALA A 25 -3.27 -1.96 -6.18
C ALA A 25 -1.78 -1.88 -6.55
N LYS A 26 -1.41 -2.43 -7.71
CA LYS A 26 -0.03 -2.34 -8.24
C LYS A 26 0.40 -0.89 -8.44
N LEU A 27 -0.50 -0.03 -8.93
CA LEU A 27 -0.24 1.40 -9.05
C LEU A 27 0.01 2.06 -7.69
N LEU A 28 -0.80 1.76 -6.66
CA LEU A 28 -0.63 2.33 -5.32
C LEU A 28 0.69 1.94 -4.68
N VAL A 29 1.09 0.67 -4.80
CA VAL A 29 2.41 0.20 -4.31
C VAL A 29 3.53 0.95 -5.01
N LYS A 30 3.46 1.07 -6.34
CA LYS A 30 4.44 1.84 -7.11
C LYS A 30 4.50 3.30 -6.68
N MET A 31 3.35 3.92 -6.40
CA MET A 31 3.31 5.30 -5.90
C MET A 31 3.96 5.45 -4.52
N CYS A 32 3.85 4.44 -3.65
CA CYS A 32 4.56 4.40 -2.36
C CYS A 32 6.08 4.29 -2.58
N GLN A 33 6.51 3.37 -3.45
CA GLN A 33 7.93 3.16 -3.77
C GLN A 33 8.57 4.41 -4.40
N ASP A 34 7.87 5.04 -5.33
CA ASP A 34 8.31 6.25 -6.03
C ASP A 34 8.12 7.53 -5.16
N ASN A 35 7.51 7.41 -3.98
CA ASN A 35 7.12 8.51 -3.10
C ASN A 35 6.40 9.65 -3.85
N SER A 36 5.44 9.27 -4.70
CA SER A 36 4.87 10.13 -5.76
C SER A 36 3.43 10.59 -5.50
N PHE A 37 2.89 10.35 -4.31
CA PHE A 37 1.58 10.89 -3.93
C PHE A 37 1.58 12.43 -3.97
N GLN A 38 0.46 13.00 -4.41
CA GLN A 38 0.33 14.45 -4.55
C GLN A 38 0.25 15.18 -3.21
N THR A 39 -0.39 14.56 -2.21
CA THR A 39 -0.77 15.19 -0.94
C THR A 39 0.10 14.78 0.25
N ILE A 40 0.83 13.67 0.13
CA ILE A 40 1.68 13.12 1.19
C ILE A 40 3.05 12.76 0.62
N LYS A 41 4.07 12.81 1.48
CA LYS A 41 5.41 12.27 1.19
C LYS A 41 5.87 11.45 2.38
N PHE A 42 6.37 10.27 2.10
CA PHE A 42 7.05 9.43 3.09
C PHE A 42 8.39 10.08 3.43
N SER A 43 8.69 10.21 4.73
CA SER A 43 10.04 10.53 5.17
C SER A 43 10.92 9.32 4.93
N THR A 44 12.10 9.54 4.36
CA THR A 44 13.10 8.49 4.12
C THR A 44 14.30 8.63 5.06
N ASP A 45 14.25 9.57 6.01
CA ASP A 45 15.35 9.85 6.95
C ASP A 45 15.62 8.66 7.88
N PHE A 46 14.62 7.80 8.07
CA PHE A 46 14.71 6.58 8.89
C PHE A 46 14.67 5.28 8.08
N GLY A 47 14.77 5.37 6.74
CA GLY A 47 14.59 4.24 5.82
C GLY A 47 13.23 4.27 5.13
N TYR A 48 12.99 3.27 4.27
CA TYR A 48 11.72 3.08 3.58
C TYR A 48 10.74 2.23 4.40
N ALA A 49 9.48 2.17 3.98
CA ALA A 49 8.46 1.34 4.62
C ALA A 49 8.83 -0.15 4.55
N THR A 50 8.52 -0.88 5.61
CA THR A 50 8.72 -2.34 5.73
C THR A 50 7.43 -3.13 5.56
N SER A 51 6.29 -2.45 5.51
CA SER A 51 5.01 -2.97 5.02
C SER A 51 4.06 -1.81 4.68
N LEU A 52 3.09 -2.08 3.83
CA LEU A 52 2.01 -1.14 3.50
C LEU A 52 0.65 -1.79 3.82
N ASP A 53 -0.21 -1.05 4.49
CA ASP A 53 -1.63 -1.32 4.64
C ASP A 53 -2.42 -0.11 4.10
N MET A 54 -3.23 -0.34 3.08
CA MET A 54 -3.97 0.72 2.41
C MET A 54 -5.46 0.40 2.39
N ARG A 55 -6.25 1.35 2.90
CA ARG A 55 -7.71 1.36 2.79
C ARG A 55 -8.13 2.36 1.72
N VAL A 56 -8.76 1.86 0.66
CA VAL A 56 -9.14 2.67 -0.49
C VAL A 56 -10.62 3.01 -0.42
N TYR A 57 -10.94 4.28 -0.64
CA TYR A 57 -12.29 4.82 -0.76
C TYR A 57 -12.43 5.55 -2.10
N LEU A 58 -13.63 5.58 -2.66
CA LEU A 58 -13.87 6.31 -3.92
C LEU A 58 -13.85 7.81 -3.65
N TRP A 59 -14.57 8.22 -2.60
CA TRP A 59 -14.70 9.61 -2.19
C TRP A 59 -14.37 9.83 -0.71
N LYS A 60 -14.03 11.07 -0.37
CA LYS A 60 -13.55 11.44 0.97
C LYS A 60 -14.62 11.26 2.06
N ASP A 61 -15.87 11.54 1.73
CA ASP A 61 -17.03 11.45 2.61
C ASP A 61 -17.39 10.00 2.97
N GLU A 62 -16.91 9.02 2.20
CA GLU A 62 -17.12 7.59 2.50
C GLU A 62 -16.25 7.09 3.65
N VAL A 63 -15.13 7.76 3.94
CA VAL A 63 -14.15 7.33 4.96
C VAL A 63 -14.78 7.24 6.35
N GLU A 64 -15.76 8.09 6.64
CA GLU A 64 -16.47 8.07 7.92
C GLU A 64 -17.69 7.15 7.85
N GLY A 65 -17.57 5.98 8.51
CA GLY A 65 -18.71 5.08 8.74
C GLY A 65 -19.03 4.10 7.61
N ASN A 66 -18.24 4.07 6.53
CA ASN A 66 -18.30 3.01 5.52
C ASN A 66 -17.02 2.18 5.49
N ASP A 67 -17.16 0.96 5.00
CA ASP A 67 -16.04 0.08 4.69
C ASP A 67 -15.33 0.53 3.41
N PRO A 68 -14.01 0.33 3.30
CA PRO A 68 -13.28 0.66 2.09
C PRO A 68 -13.78 -0.18 0.90
N ILE A 69 -13.75 0.39 -0.30
CA ILE A 69 -14.14 -0.33 -1.52
C ILE A 69 -13.14 -1.45 -1.85
N MET A 70 -11.88 -1.27 -1.42
CA MET A 70 -10.86 -2.30 -1.46
C MET A 70 -9.77 -2.06 -0.42
N THR A 71 -9.10 -3.14 -0.04
CA THR A 71 -7.90 -3.12 0.80
C THR A 71 -6.70 -3.60 -0.02
N VAL A 72 -5.54 -2.97 0.20
CA VAL A 72 -4.28 -3.37 -0.43
C VAL A 72 -3.24 -3.53 0.65
N GLU A 73 -2.62 -4.70 0.71
CA GLU A 73 -1.54 -4.98 1.64
C GLU A 73 -0.29 -5.38 0.85
N PHE A 74 0.85 -4.79 1.19
CA PHE A 74 2.14 -5.18 0.62
C PHE A 74 3.08 -5.51 1.78
N LYS A 75 3.28 -6.80 2.01
CA LYS A 75 3.89 -7.33 3.25
C LYS A 75 5.07 -8.23 2.93
N PRO A 76 6.09 -8.28 3.78
CA PRO A 76 7.25 -9.14 3.56
C PRO A 76 6.85 -10.61 3.69
N ILE A 77 7.42 -11.47 2.84
CA ILE A 77 7.27 -12.93 2.92
C ILE A 77 7.80 -13.45 4.26
N GLU A 78 8.89 -12.87 4.75
CA GLU A 78 9.51 -13.20 6.03
C GLU A 78 9.68 -11.95 6.91
N TRP A 79 9.10 -11.99 8.11
CA TRP A 79 9.16 -10.89 9.08
C TRP A 79 10.51 -10.85 9.84
N ASN A 80 10.91 -9.65 10.27
CA ASN A 80 12.17 -9.33 10.97
C ASN A 80 13.44 -9.38 10.12
N GLN A 81 13.29 -9.40 8.79
CA GLN A 81 14.38 -9.15 7.86
C GLN A 81 14.52 -7.64 7.62
N GLU A 82 15.72 -7.16 7.27
CA GLU A 82 15.98 -5.74 6.98
C GLU A 82 15.50 -5.33 5.56
N TYR A 83 14.40 -5.92 5.08
CA TYR A 83 13.83 -5.63 3.76
C TYR A 83 12.95 -4.39 3.80
N ASP A 84 12.93 -3.66 2.69
CA ASP A 84 12.02 -2.55 2.48
C ASP A 84 11.37 -2.62 1.09
N ILE A 85 10.24 -1.93 0.97
CA ILE A 85 9.40 -1.99 -0.23
C ILE A 85 10.08 -1.48 -1.50
N VAL A 86 11.18 -0.72 -1.40
CA VAL A 86 11.88 -0.11 -2.55
C VAL A 86 13.05 -0.96 -3.00
N ASN A 87 13.89 -1.38 -2.06
CA ASN A 87 15.14 -2.07 -2.35
C ASN A 87 14.98 -3.59 -2.50
N ASN A 88 13.92 -4.17 -1.94
CA ASN A 88 13.68 -5.61 -1.94
C ASN A 88 12.24 -5.98 -2.33
N PRO A 89 11.64 -5.39 -3.39
CA PRO A 89 10.24 -5.64 -3.73
C PRO A 89 9.91 -7.12 -3.99
N GLU A 90 10.89 -7.93 -4.40
CA GLU A 90 10.77 -9.37 -4.61
C GLU A 90 10.56 -10.18 -3.32
N MET A 91 10.88 -9.59 -2.15
CA MET A 91 10.71 -10.22 -0.84
C MET A 91 9.34 -9.94 -0.23
N PHE A 92 8.42 -9.37 -1.02
CA PHE A 92 7.10 -8.94 -0.58
C PHE A 92 6.00 -9.58 -1.43
N GLU A 93 4.85 -9.76 -0.79
CA GLU A 93 3.63 -10.26 -1.40
C GLU A 93 2.57 -9.15 -1.41
N LEU A 94 1.85 -9.06 -2.52
CA LEU A 94 0.73 -8.15 -2.71
C LEU A 94 -0.57 -8.89 -2.43
N TYR A 95 -1.38 -8.37 -1.53
CA TYR A 95 -2.73 -8.84 -1.25
C TYR A 95 -3.74 -7.77 -1.64
N VAL A 96 -4.82 -8.19 -2.29
CA VAL A 96 -5.96 -7.33 -2.63
C VAL A 96 -7.22 -7.96 -2.07
N ASP A 97 -7.91 -7.23 -1.19
CA ASP A 97 -9.08 -7.75 -0.46
C ASP A 97 -8.81 -9.07 0.29
N GLY A 98 -7.58 -9.25 0.76
CA GLY A 98 -7.11 -10.44 1.48
C GLY A 98 -6.65 -11.60 0.58
N GLU A 99 -6.79 -11.47 -0.75
CA GLU A 99 -6.36 -12.47 -1.72
C GLU A 99 -4.94 -12.18 -2.22
N LEU A 100 -4.07 -13.19 -2.21
CA LEU A 100 -2.70 -13.08 -2.71
C LEU A 100 -2.71 -12.91 -4.24
N ILE A 101 -2.00 -11.89 -4.73
CA ILE A 101 -1.80 -11.65 -6.15
C ILE A 101 -0.47 -12.24 -6.58
N GLU A 102 -0.51 -13.28 -7.40
CA GLU A 102 0.68 -13.86 -8.01
C GLU A 102 1.30 -12.85 -8.98
N SER A 103 2.60 -12.59 -8.82
CA SER A 103 3.38 -11.84 -9.80
C SER A 103 3.63 -12.74 -11.02
N GLU A 104 3.00 -12.43 -12.15
CA GLU A 104 3.27 -13.05 -13.46
C GLU A 104 4.69 -12.79 -13.98
#